data_AF-A0A7Y4QD88-F1
#
_entry.id   AF-A0A7Y4QD88-F1
#
_cell.length_a   1.000
_cell.length_b   1.000
_cell.length_c   1.000
_cell.angle_alpha   90.00
_cell.angle_beta   90.00
_cell.angle_gamma   90.00
#
_symmetry.space_group_name_H-M   'P 1'
#
loop_
_entity.id
_entity.type
_entity.pdbx_description
1 polymer ?
#
loop_
_entity_poly.entity_id
_entity_poly.type
_entity_poly.pdbx_seq_one_letter_code
_entity_poly.pdbx_strand_id
1 'polypeptide(L)'
;MIHVFKKEFNGFLHSLIAYLVIGIFLTAMGLLIWVFPETSVLDYGYADLDTLFSMAPYVFIFLIPAITMKSFAEERKLGTLELLLTKPLTDWDIVLGKFFAAFALVVVALLPTLIYYFSIVTLGNPVGNIDTAAVVGSYVGLLFLAAIFCAVGIFTSTLSNNQIVAFLLAAFFCFLLYTGFDSLSSFAGSQALLVKQFGILYHYESLGKGLIDTRDIIYSLSTAGLLLLFTKVVLGSRLW
;
A
#
# COMPACT_ATOMS: atom_id res chain seq x y z
N MET A 1 8.83 -13.24 15.52
CA MET A 1 8.57 -12.32 14.40
C MET A 1 9.52 -12.51 13.22
N ILE A 2 10.85 -12.31 13.40
CA ILE A 2 11.84 -12.29 12.30
C ILE A 2 11.84 -13.59 11.46
N HIS A 3 11.70 -14.75 12.11
CA HIS A 3 11.63 -16.03 11.38
C HIS A 3 10.38 -16.14 10.49
N VAL A 4 9.23 -15.62 10.93
CA VAL A 4 8.01 -15.56 10.10
C VAL A 4 8.24 -14.64 8.92
N PHE A 5 8.73 -13.42 9.17
CA PHE A 5 9.08 -12.48 8.11
C PHE A 5 9.98 -13.12 7.04
N LYS A 6 11.10 -13.74 7.43
CA LYS A 6 12.05 -14.35 6.49
C LYS A 6 11.42 -15.50 5.70
N LYS A 7 10.60 -16.34 6.36
CA LYS A 7 9.87 -17.44 5.71
C LYS A 7 8.91 -16.89 4.65
N GLU A 8 8.07 -15.93 5.02
CA GLU A 8 7.03 -15.39 4.14
C GLU A 8 7.65 -14.58 2.98
N PHE A 9 8.67 -13.76 3.26
CA PHE A 9 9.36 -12.97 2.25
C PHE A 9 10.10 -13.85 1.23
N ASN A 10 10.80 -14.89 1.69
CA ASN A 10 11.40 -15.86 0.78
C ASN A 10 10.32 -16.63 0.00
N GLY A 11 9.19 -16.95 0.63
CA GLY A 11 8.04 -17.55 -0.04
C GLY A 11 7.54 -16.70 -1.20
N PHE A 12 7.47 -15.38 -1.04
CA PHE A 12 7.13 -14.47 -2.13
C PHE A 12 8.18 -14.49 -3.24
N LEU A 13 9.47 -14.39 -2.91
CA LEU A 13 10.55 -14.37 -3.91
C LEU A 13 10.72 -15.70 -4.66
N HIS A 14 10.27 -16.81 -4.11
CA HIS A 14 10.23 -18.09 -4.83
C HIS A 14 8.93 -18.29 -5.62
N SER A 15 7.94 -17.41 -5.44
CA SER A 15 6.68 -17.46 -6.15
C SER A 15 6.71 -16.61 -7.41
N LEU A 16 6.25 -17.18 -8.53
CA LEU A 16 6.05 -16.44 -9.79
C LEU A 16 5.11 -15.22 -9.61
N ILE A 17 4.22 -15.28 -8.63
CA ILE A 17 3.21 -14.24 -8.37
C ILE A 17 3.88 -12.92 -7.98
N ALA A 18 4.94 -12.95 -7.16
CA ALA A 18 5.62 -11.73 -6.74
C ALA A 18 6.26 -10.99 -7.93
N TYR A 19 6.93 -11.72 -8.82
CA TYR A 19 7.53 -11.15 -10.03
C TYR A 19 6.48 -10.62 -11.00
N LEU A 20 5.35 -11.33 -11.17
CA LEU A 20 4.24 -10.84 -11.99
C LEU A 20 3.66 -9.54 -11.43
N VAL A 21 3.45 -9.47 -10.12
CA VAL A 21 2.90 -8.28 -9.48
C VAL A 21 3.83 -7.07 -9.63
N ILE A 22 5.13 -7.25 -9.38
CA ILE A 22 6.14 -6.19 -9.59
C ILE A 22 6.21 -5.79 -11.07
N GLY A 23 6.21 -6.78 -11.98
CA GLY A 23 6.26 -6.54 -13.42
C GLY A 23 5.05 -5.75 -13.91
N ILE A 24 3.84 -6.12 -13.48
CA ILE A 24 2.60 -5.41 -13.82
C ILE A 24 2.63 -3.98 -13.27
N PHE A 25 3.08 -3.77 -12.03
CA PHE A 25 3.23 -2.43 -11.46
C PHE A 25 4.15 -1.54 -12.28
N LEU A 26 5.37 -2.02 -12.54
CA LEU A 26 6.40 -1.25 -13.22
C LEU A 26 6.02 -0.99 -14.68
N THR A 27 5.43 -1.96 -15.36
CA THR A 27 4.95 -1.77 -16.74
C THR A 27 3.77 -0.82 -16.81
N ALA A 28 2.78 -0.95 -15.91
CA ALA A 28 1.65 -0.03 -15.86
C ALA A 28 2.11 1.41 -15.59
N MET A 29 2.96 1.62 -14.59
CA MET A 29 3.52 2.96 -14.28
C MET A 29 4.40 3.47 -15.41
N GLY A 30 5.25 2.63 -16.00
CA GLY A 30 6.12 3.02 -17.11
C GLY A 30 5.32 3.47 -18.34
N LEU A 31 4.25 2.74 -18.69
CA LEU A 31 3.36 3.12 -19.79
C LEU A 31 2.62 4.43 -19.50
N LEU A 32 2.09 4.62 -18.29
CA LEU A 32 1.40 5.85 -17.90
C LEU A 32 2.33 7.06 -17.95
N ILE A 33 3.57 6.94 -17.47
CA ILE A 33 4.50 8.08 -17.36
C ILE A 33 5.15 8.44 -18.71
N TRP A 34 5.42 7.45 -19.58
CA TRP A 34 6.27 7.65 -20.75
C TRP A 34 5.60 7.41 -22.10
N VAL A 35 4.44 6.73 -22.15
CA VAL A 35 3.85 6.25 -23.42
C VAL A 35 2.48 6.86 -23.69
N PHE A 36 1.62 6.99 -22.68
CA PHE A 36 0.25 7.48 -22.89
C PHE A 36 0.20 9.02 -22.96
N PRO A 37 -0.26 9.63 -24.07
CA PRO A 37 -0.16 11.08 -24.27
C PRO A 37 -0.84 11.94 -23.17
N GLU A 38 -1.97 11.47 -22.64
CA GLU A 38 -2.74 12.19 -21.62
C GLU A 38 -2.02 12.28 -20.25
N THR A 39 -1.05 11.39 -20.00
CA THR A 39 -0.35 11.27 -18.71
C THR A 39 1.17 11.34 -18.84
N SER A 40 1.66 11.44 -20.08
CA SER A 40 3.07 11.43 -20.45
C SER A 40 3.76 12.71 -19.98
N VAL A 41 4.87 12.56 -19.26
CA VAL A 41 5.67 13.69 -18.79
C VAL A 41 6.27 14.48 -19.98
N LEU A 42 6.56 13.78 -21.09
CA LEU A 42 7.12 14.40 -22.29
C LEU A 42 6.12 15.32 -22.99
N ASP A 43 4.84 14.94 -23.00
CA ASP A 43 3.78 15.71 -23.65
C ASP A 43 3.24 16.81 -22.72
N TYR A 44 3.24 16.57 -21.41
CA TYR A 44 2.84 17.55 -20.39
C TYR A 44 3.80 18.76 -20.34
N GLY A 45 5.09 18.54 -20.60
CA GLY A 45 6.09 19.60 -20.73
C GLY A 45 6.63 20.17 -19.41
N TYR A 46 6.20 19.62 -18.26
CA TYR A 46 6.74 19.95 -16.94
C TYR A 46 7.60 18.80 -16.41
N ALA A 47 8.70 19.15 -15.74
CA ALA A 47 9.62 18.19 -15.15
C ALA A 47 9.15 17.76 -13.74
N ASP A 48 8.04 17.04 -13.68
CA ASP A 48 7.45 16.52 -12.45
C ASP A 48 7.15 15.01 -12.52
N LEU A 49 6.79 14.45 -11.36
CA LEU A 49 6.42 13.04 -11.19
C LEU A 49 4.96 12.89 -10.75
N ASP A 50 4.12 13.90 -11.02
CA ASP A 50 2.75 13.95 -10.50
C ASP A 50 1.91 12.78 -11.02
N THR A 51 2.13 12.35 -12.27
CA THR A 51 1.51 11.14 -12.82
C THR A 51 1.81 9.90 -11.99
N LEU A 52 3.05 9.72 -11.52
CA LEU A 52 3.41 8.57 -10.68
C LEU A 52 2.66 8.62 -9.35
N PHE A 53 2.69 9.76 -8.68
CA PHE A 53 2.12 9.88 -7.33
C PHE A 53 0.60 9.96 -7.32
N SER A 54 -0.04 10.43 -8.39
CA SER A 54 -1.50 10.40 -8.53
C SER A 54 -2.03 9.03 -8.93
N MET A 55 -1.31 8.27 -9.78
CA MET A 55 -1.78 6.99 -10.32
C MET A 55 -1.37 5.76 -9.48
N ALA A 56 -0.20 5.80 -8.82
CA ALA A 56 0.28 4.69 -8.01
C ALA A 56 -0.71 4.26 -6.90
N PRO A 57 -1.39 5.17 -6.17
CA PRO A 57 -2.43 4.79 -5.19
C PRO A 57 -3.54 3.92 -5.78
N TYR A 58 -4.00 4.23 -7.00
CA TYR A 58 -5.06 3.47 -7.67
C TYR A 58 -4.57 2.07 -8.09
N VAL A 59 -3.32 1.96 -8.53
CA VAL A 59 -2.74 0.64 -8.81
C VAL A 59 -2.52 -0.15 -7.51
N PHE A 60 -2.14 0.51 -6.42
CA PHE A 60 -1.98 -0.11 -5.09
C PHE A 60 -3.28 -0.70 -4.54
N ILE A 61 -4.45 -0.08 -4.83
CA ILE A 61 -5.77 -0.61 -4.45
C ILE A 61 -6.00 -2.02 -4.98
N PHE A 62 -5.40 -2.40 -6.11
CA PHE A 62 -5.50 -3.77 -6.63
C PHE A 62 -4.27 -4.60 -6.29
N LEU A 63 -3.09 -4.00 -6.42
CA LEU A 63 -1.82 -4.69 -6.28
C LEU A 63 -1.59 -5.21 -4.85
N ILE A 64 -1.79 -4.37 -3.85
CA ILE A 64 -1.50 -4.73 -2.46
C ILE A 64 -2.46 -5.82 -1.97
N PRO A 65 -3.79 -5.70 -2.19
CA PRO A 65 -4.72 -6.80 -1.96
C PRO A 65 -4.33 -8.12 -2.61
N ALA A 66 -3.85 -8.10 -3.86
CA ALA A 66 -3.43 -9.32 -4.57
C ALA A 66 -2.22 -9.99 -3.90
N ILE A 67 -1.30 -9.22 -3.31
CA ILE A 67 -0.16 -9.75 -2.54
C ILE A 67 -0.65 -10.35 -1.23
N THR A 68 -1.52 -9.65 -0.51
CA THR A 68 -1.91 -10.01 0.87
C THR A 68 -3.04 -11.04 0.94
N MET A 69 -3.82 -11.25 -0.12
CA MET A 69 -5.02 -12.11 -0.10
C MET A 69 -4.75 -13.55 0.38
N LYS A 70 -3.54 -14.06 0.13
CA LYS A 70 -3.14 -15.43 0.49
C LYS A 70 -2.72 -15.58 1.95
N SER A 71 -2.33 -14.47 2.58
CA SER A 71 -1.63 -14.42 3.86
C SER A 71 -2.24 -15.34 4.92
N PHE A 72 -3.54 -15.20 5.21
CA PHE A 72 -4.27 -16.09 6.11
C PHE A 72 -5.32 -16.96 5.40
N ALA A 73 -5.90 -16.50 4.28
CA ALA A 73 -6.96 -17.24 3.61
C ALA A 73 -6.47 -18.58 3.04
N GLU A 74 -5.23 -18.65 2.54
CA GLU A 74 -4.65 -19.89 2.01
C GLU A 74 -4.34 -20.88 3.13
N GLU A 75 -3.72 -20.41 4.22
CA GLU A 75 -3.39 -21.26 5.37
C GLU A 75 -4.64 -21.84 6.04
N ARG A 76 -5.75 -21.08 6.06
CA ARG A 76 -7.04 -21.57 6.55
C ARG A 76 -7.65 -22.60 5.63
N LYS A 77 -7.62 -22.34 4.32
CA LYS A 77 -8.15 -23.28 3.32
C LYS A 77 -7.40 -24.61 3.35
N LEU A 78 -6.09 -24.58 3.61
CA LEU A 78 -5.23 -25.76 3.69
C LEU A 78 -5.19 -26.42 5.08
N GLY A 79 -5.83 -25.83 6.09
CA GLY A 79 -5.77 -26.32 7.48
C GLY A 79 -4.41 -26.14 8.16
N THR A 80 -3.44 -25.50 7.50
CA THR A 80 -2.09 -25.29 8.06
C THR A 80 -2.03 -24.18 9.09
N LEU A 81 -3.09 -23.37 9.22
CA LEU A 81 -3.17 -22.32 10.24
C LEU A 81 -3.09 -22.91 11.66
N GLU A 82 -3.74 -24.04 11.92
CA GLU A 82 -3.70 -24.71 13.24
C GLU A 82 -2.28 -25.18 13.59
N LEU A 83 -1.55 -25.70 12.60
CA LEU A 83 -0.14 -26.07 12.75
C LEU A 83 0.77 -24.87 13.00
N LEU A 84 0.39 -23.68 12.51
CA LEU A 84 1.14 -22.45 12.78
C LEU A 84 0.91 -21.96 14.21
N LEU A 85 -0.34 -22.03 14.69
CA LEU A 85 -0.74 -21.57 16.02
C LEU A 85 -0.26 -22.48 17.16
N THR A 86 0.05 -23.75 16.86
CA THR A 86 0.64 -24.68 17.84
C THR A 86 2.13 -24.46 18.06
N LYS A 87 2.80 -23.67 17.22
CA LYS A 87 4.20 -23.29 17.43
C LYS A 87 4.30 -22.29 18.59
N PRO A 88 5.45 -22.23 19.30
CA PRO A 88 5.68 -21.26 20.37
C PRO A 88 5.92 -19.85 19.80
N LEU A 89 4.94 -19.31 19.08
CA LEU A 89 4.91 -17.99 18.46
C LEU A 89 3.71 -17.23 19.00
N THR A 90 3.88 -15.96 19.32
CA THR A 90 2.74 -15.12 19.70
C THR A 90 1.91 -14.74 18.47
N ASP A 91 0.62 -14.44 18.63
CA ASP A 91 -0.21 -13.94 17.54
C ASP A 91 0.40 -12.69 16.88
N TRP A 92 1.03 -11.82 17.69
CA TRP A 92 1.74 -10.65 17.20
C TRP A 92 2.94 -11.00 16.32
N ASP A 93 3.69 -12.06 16.66
CA ASP A 93 4.80 -12.52 15.83
C ASP A 93 4.36 -12.95 14.43
N ILE A 94 3.18 -13.55 14.35
CA ILE A 94 2.58 -14.04 13.10
C ILE A 94 2.05 -12.86 12.28
N VAL A 95 1.23 -12.01 12.91
CA VAL A 95 0.60 -10.84 12.27
C VAL A 95 1.66 -9.87 11.75
N LEU A 96 2.60 -9.46 12.61
CA LEU A 96 3.67 -8.52 12.22
C LEU A 96 4.63 -9.15 11.21
N GLY A 97 4.95 -10.44 11.34
CA GLY A 97 5.81 -11.14 10.38
C GLY A 97 5.24 -11.13 8.96
N LYS A 98 3.94 -11.44 8.83
CA LYS A 98 3.22 -11.40 7.54
C LYS A 98 3.07 -9.97 7.00
N PHE A 99 2.79 -9.01 7.89
CA PHE A 99 2.73 -7.58 7.55
C PHE A 99 4.03 -7.06 6.96
N PHE A 100 5.14 -7.22 7.67
CA PHE A 100 6.42 -6.74 7.17
C PHE A 100 6.86 -7.46 5.91
N ALA A 101 6.52 -8.74 5.72
CA ALA A 101 6.85 -9.47 4.50
C ALA A 101 6.12 -8.90 3.28
N ALA A 102 4.81 -8.63 3.40
CA ALA A 102 4.03 -8.00 2.34
C ALA A 102 4.50 -6.56 2.08
N PHE A 103 4.72 -5.78 3.16
CA PHE A 103 5.20 -4.41 3.06
C PHE A 103 6.57 -4.33 2.38
N ALA A 104 7.51 -5.19 2.75
CA ALA A 104 8.83 -5.26 2.13
C ALA A 104 8.74 -5.59 0.62
N LEU A 105 7.79 -6.43 0.22
CA LEU A 105 7.58 -6.74 -1.20
C LEU A 105 7.11 -5.49 -1.97
N VAL A 106 6.22 -4.68 -1.39
CA VAL A 106 5.79 -3.41 -1.99
C VAL A 106 6.95 -2.41 -2.06
N VAL A 107 7.79 -2.34 -1.02
CA VAL A 107 9.02 -1.52 -1.06
C VAL A 107 9.93 -1.95 -2.20
N VAL A 108 10.14 -3.26 -2.39
CA VAL A 108 10.92 -3.80 -3.51
C VAL A 108 10.28 -3.44 -4.87
N ALA A 109 8.96 -3.38 -4.95
CA ALA A 109 8.26 -2.94 -6.17
C ALA A 109 8.44 -1.43 -6.46
N LEU A 110 8.57 -0.60 -5.42
CA LEU A 110 8.78 0.84 -5.52
C LEU A 110 10.22 1.23 -5.84
N LEU A 111 11.23 0.49 -5.35
CA LEU A 111 12.64 0.87 -5.55
C LEU A 111 13.04 1.14 -7.02
N PRO A 112 12.62 0.32 -8.01
CA PRO A 112 12.95 0.59 -9.41
C PRO A 112 12.33 1.87 -9.97
N THR A 113 11.25 2.40 -9.37
CA THR A 113 10.65 3.65 -9.85
C THR A 113 11.52 4.87 -9.56
N LEU A 114 12.54 4.75 -8.71
CA LEU A 114 13.56 5.78 -8.52
C LEU A 114 14.31 6.09 -9.83
N ILE A 115 14.38 5.14 -10.77
CA ILE A 115 14.92 5.38 -12.11
C ILE A 115 14.15 6.51 -12.81
N TYR A 116 12.83 6.60 -12.63
CA TYR A 116 12.03 7.67 -13.22
C TYR A 116 12.38 9.06 -12.67
N TYR A 117 12.67 9.15 -11.37
CA TYR A 117 13.16 10.39 -10.76
C TYR A 117 14.49 10.83 -11.38
N PHE A 118 15.47 9.93 -11.48
CA PHE A 118 16.76 10.27 -12.09
C PHE A 118 16.62 10.67 -13.55
N SER A 119 15.76 9.99 -14.32
CA SER A 119 15.45 10.37 -15.70
C SER A 119 14.95 11.81 -15.77
N ILE A 120 13.94 12.18 -14.99
CA ILE A 120 13.33 13.52 -15.06
C ILE A 120 14.30 14.61 -14.58
N VAL A 121 15.09 14.35 -13.54
CA VAL A 121 16.18 15.25 -13.12
C VAL A 121 17.12 15.59 -14.28
N THR A 122 17.49 14.58 -15.09
CA THR A 122 18.39 14.77 -16.23
C THR A 122 17.73 15.40 -17.45
N LEU A 123 16.43 15.14 -17.68
CA LEU A 123 15.67 15.72 -18.79
C LEU A 123 15.18 17.14 -18.51
N GLY A 124 15.13 17.56 -17.24
CA GLY A 124 14.71 18.89 -16.83
C GLY A 124 15.59 20.01 -17.41
N ASN A 125 14.98 21.17 -17.67
CA ASN A 125 15.66 22.38 -18.12
C ASN A 125 15.32 23.58 -17.22
N PRO A 126 16.26 24.09 -16.39
CA PRO A 126 17.63 23.61 -16.20
C PRO A 126 17.69 22.20 -15.57
N VAL A 127 18.84 21.52 -15.70
CA VAL A 127 19.03 20.18 -15.11
C VAL A 127 18.77 20.25 -13.61
N GLY A 128 17.92 19.36 -13.10
CA GLY A 128 17.48 19.36 -11.70
C GLY A 128 16.34 20.32 -11.37
N ASN A 129 15.65 20.90 -12.36
CA ASN A 129 14.44 21.70 -12.18
C ASN A 129 13.21 20.82 -11.81
N ILE A 130 13.31 20.10 -10.70
CA ILE A 130 12.25 19.28 -10.11
C ILE A 130 12.14 19.57 -8.62
N ASP A 131 10.92 19.59 -8.09
CA ASP A 131 10.69 19.73 -6.65
C ASP A 131 11.05 18.43 -5.92
N THR A 132 12.33 18.32 -5.54
CA THR A 132 12.84 17.16 -4.81
C THR A 132 12.18 16.96 -3.45
N ALA A 133 11.71 18.03 -2.79
CA ALA A 133 11.04 17.94 -1.50
C ALA A 133 9.65 17.31 -1.66
N ALA A 134 8.88 17.76 -2.66
CA ALA A 134 7.59 17.16 -3.02
C ALA A 134 7.73 15.68 -3.42
N VAL A 135 8.76 15.35 -4.21
CA VAL A 135 9.04 13.95 -4.61
C VAL A 135 9.33 13.06 -3.40
N VAL A 136 10.22 13.50 -2.50
CA VAL A 136 10.55 12.72 -1.29
C VAL A 136 9.32 12.57 -0.40
N GLY A 137 8.55 13.64 -0.20
CA GLY A 137 7.31 13.62 0.56
C GLY A 137 6.28 12.65 -0.02
N SER A 138 6.13 12.64 -1.35
CA SER A 138 5.22 11.73 -2.06
C SER A 138 5.67 10.27 -1.96
N TYR A 139 6.97 9.97 -2.03
CA TYR A 139 7.49 8.61 -1.78
C TYR A 139 7.22 8.14 -0.35
N VAL A 140 7.43 9.02 0.64
CA VAL A 140 7.07 8.72 2.04
C VAL A 140 5.56 8.49 2.17
N GLY A 141 4.74 9.30 1.50
CA GLY A 141 3.29 9.12 1.40
C GLY A 141 2.90 7.76 0.82
N LEU A 142 3.56 7.32 -0.26
CA LEU A 142 3.33 6.01 -0.87
C LEU A 142 3.69 4.87 0.08
N LEU A 143 4.76 5.01 0.87
CA LEU A 143 5.13 4.01 1.88
C LEU A 143 4.09 3.93 2.99
N PHE A 144 3.59 5.05 3.49
CA PHE A 144 2.53 5.04 4.50
C PHE A 144 1.21 4.48 3.95
N LEU A 145 0.85 4.85 2.72
CA LEU A 145 -0.30 4.28 2.02
C LEU A 145 -0.17 2.77 1.87
N ALA A 146 1.01 2.29 1.44
CA ALA A 146 1.30 0.88 1.32
C ALA A 146 1.18 0.15 2.66
N ALA A 147 1.66 0.75 3.75
CA ALA A 147 1.51 0.19 5.10
C ALA A 147 0.02 0.04 5.48
N ILE A 148 -0.81 1.07 5.25
CA ILE A 148 -2.24 0.99 5.54
C ILE A 148 -2.90 -0.11 4.70
N PHE A 149 -2.66 -0.14 3.39
CA PHE A 149 -3.27 -1.12 2.50
C PHE A 149 -2.80 -2.56 2.79
N CYS A 150 -1.53 -2.76 3.18
CA CYS A 150 -1.05 -4.05 3.65
C CYS A 150 -1.77 -4.50 4.93
N ALA A 151 -2.01 -3.57 5.87
CA ALA A 151 -2.78 -3.87 7.08
C ALA A 151 -4.24 -4.22 6.77
N VAL A 152 -4.89 -3.48 5.86
CA VAL A 152 -6.25 -3.79 5.36
C VAL A 152 -6.28 -5.19 4.75
N GLY A 153 -5.38 -5.47 3.82
CA GLY A 153 -5.37 -6.74 3.09
C GLY A 153 -5.08 -7.95 3.98
N ILE A 154 -4.24 -7.77 5.01
CA ILE A 154 -4.01 -8.80 6.03
C ILE A 154 -5.27 -9.01 6.86
N PHE A 155 -5.90 -7.94 7.33
CA PHE A 155 -7.13 -8.02 8.11
C PHE A 155 -8.23 -8.76 7.33
N THR A 156 -8.50 -8.37 6.09
CA THR A 156 -9.56 -9.02 5.29
C THR A 156 -9.24 -10.47 4.93
N SER A 157 -7.96 -10.83 4.79
CA SER A 157 -7.55 -12.24 4.63
C SER A 157 -7.88 -13.09 5.86
N THR A 158 -8.09 -12.48 7.03
CA THR A 158 -8.59 -13.16 8.24
C THR A 158 -10.11 -13.20 8.34
N LEU A 159 -10.87 -12.63 7.40
CA LEU A 159 -12.32 -12.70 7.41
C LEU A 159 -12.86 -13.82 6.52
N SER A 160 -12.08 -14.29 5.55
CA SER A 160 -12.51 -15.29 4.57
C SER A 160 -11.51 -16.45 4.45
N ASN A 161 -12.01 -17.62 4.08
CA ASN A 161 -11.20 -18.79 3.71
C ASN A 161 -10.96 -18.86 2.18
N ASN A 162 -11.51 -17.90 1.41
CA ASN A 162 -11.36 -17.83 -0.03
C ASN A 162 -10.53 -16.59 -0.41
N GLN A 163 -9.41 -16.83 -1.11
CA GLN A 163 -8.49 -15.78 -1.59
C GLN A 163 -9.21 -14.71 -2.44
N ILE A 164 -10.15 -15.11 -3.30
CA ILE A 164 -10.86 -14.18 -4.17
C ILE A 164 -11.74 -13.23 -3.34
N VAL A 165 -12.44 -13.76 -2.33
CA VAL A 165 -13.28 -12.95 -1.44
C VAL A 165 -12.42 -12.02 -0.58
N ALA A 166 -11.29 -12.53 -0.05
CA ALA A 166 -10.33 -11.71 0.70
C ALA A 166 -9.78 -10.54 -0.14
N PHE A 167 -9.45 -10.81 -1.41
CA PHE A 167 -9.00 -9.82 -2.38
C PHE A 167 -10.06 -8.74 -2.64
N LEU A 168 -11.30 -9.14 -2.97
CA LEU A 168 -12.38 -8.20 -3.26
C LEU A 168 -12.70 -7.31 -2.07
N LEU A 169 -12.76 -7.87 -0.86
CA LEU A 169 -12.96 -7.10 0.37
C LEU A 169 -11.79 -6.15 0.62
N ALA A 170 -10.54 -6.61 0.47
CA ALA A 170 -9.36 -5.76 0.64
C ALA A 170 -9.37 -4.57 -0.33
N ALA A 171 -9.61 -4.82 -1.62
CA ALA A 171 -9.67 -3.78 -2.64
C ALA A 171 -10.80 -2.78 -2.35
N PHE A 172 -11.98 -3.28 -1.97
CA PHE A 172 -13.11 -2.42 -1.57
C PHE A 172 -12.78 -1.53 -0.37
N PHE A 173 -12.19 -2.09 0.69
CA PHE A 173 -11.79 -1.30 1.86
C PHE A 173 -10.65 -0.32 1.55
N CYS A 174 -9.66 -0.71 0.74
CA CYS A 174 -8.59 0.21 0.32
C CYS A 174 -9.15 1.39 -0.47
N PHE A 175 -10.07 1.13 -1.40
CA PHE A 175 -10.78 2.18 -2.15
C PHE A 175 -11.58 3.09 -1.22
N LEU A 176 -12.40 2.53 -0.33
CA LEU A 176 -13.24 3.30 0.59
C LEU A 176 -12.40 4.18 1.53
N LEU A 177 -11.33 3.65 2.11
CA LEU A 177 -10.46 4.41 3.01
C LEU A 177 -9.67 5.51 2.29
N TYR A 178 -9.31 5.27 1.01
CA TYR A 178 -8.57 6.24 0.21
C TYR A 178 -9.46 7.40 -0.27
N THR A 179 -10.52 7.11 -1.04
CA THR A 179 -11.36 8.16 -1.68
C THR A 179 -12.74 8.35 -1.03
N GLY A 180 -13.21 7.42 -0.21
CA GLY A 180 -14.57 7.42 0.31
C GLY A 180 -14.87 8.62 1.21
N PHE A 181 -13.93 8.99 2.09
CA PHE A 181 -14.08 10.18 2.95
C PHE A 181 -14.06 11.49 2.15
N ASP A 182 -13.24 11.57 1.10
CA ASP A 182 -13.22 12.75 0.23
C ASP A 182 -14.55 12.91 -0.50
N SER A 183 -15.08 11.81 -1.05
CA SER A 183 -16.40 11.78 -1.69
C SER A 183 -17.50 12.20 -0.73
N LEU A 184 -17.46 11.73 0.53
CA LEU A 184 -18.44 12.08 1.55
C LEU A 184 -18.35 13.55 1.97
N SER A 185 -17.15 14.14 1.93
CA SER A 185 -16.93 15.54 2.30
C SER A 185 -17.68 16.52 1.39
N SER A 186 -17.93 16.14 0.13
CA SER A 186 -18.70 16.97 -0.82
C SER A 186 -20.14 17.23 -0.36
N PHE A 187 -20.72 16.33 0.45
CA PHE A 187 -22.06 16.45 1.00
C PHE A 187 -22.10 17.13 2.38
N ALA A 188 -20.94 17.36 3.01
CA ALA A 188 -20.84 17.80 4.40
C ALA A 188 -20.83 19.33 4.59
N GLY A 189 -20.88 20.11 3.50
CA GLY A 189 -20.96 21.57 3.53
C GLY A 189 -19.85 22.20 4.38
N SER A 190 -20.21 22.88 5.47
CA SER A 190 -19.25 23.55 6.38
C SER A 190 -18.35 22.60 7.16
N GLN A 191 -18.72 21.32 7.29
CA GLN A 191 -17.94 20.30 8.00
C GLN A 191 -17.03 19.50 7.06
N ALA A 192 -16.95 19.85 5.77
CA ALA A 192 -16.18 19.11 4.77
C ALA A 192 -14.70 18.90 5.16
N LEU A 193 -14.06 19.90 5.78
CA LEU A 193 -12.66 19.78 6.21
C LEU A 193 -12.47 18.70 7.29
N LEU A 194 -13.39 18.62 8.25
CA LEU A 194 -13.32 17.60 9.30
C LEU A 194 -13.47 16.20 8.71
N VAL A 195 -14.37 16.03 7.72
CA VAL A 195 -14.55 14.75 7.03
C VAL A 195 -13.30 14.38 6.20
N LYS A 196 -12.69 15.34 5.50
CA LYS A 196 -11.46 15.11 4.74
C LYS A 196 -10.31 14.65 5.63
N GLN A 197 -10.18 15.21 6.84
CA GLN A 197 -9.13 14.83 7.80
C GLN A 197 -9.22 13.37 8.28
N PHE A 198 -10.36 12.69 8.10
CA PHE A 198 -10.45 11.26 8.37
C PHE A 198 -9.99 10.39 7.19
N GLY A 199 -9.84 10.96 6.00
CA GLY A 199 -9.48 10.23 4.79
C GLY A 199 -7.98 10.14 4.55
N ILE A 200 -7.54 9.01 3.97
CA ILE A 200 -6.12 8.82 3.64
C ILE A 200 -5.66 9.80 2.55
N LEU A 201 -6.54 10.13 1.59
CA LEU A 201 -6.20 11.06 0.50
C LEU A 201 -5.74 12.43 1.01
N TYR A 202 -6.38 12.98 2.05
CA TYR A 202 -5.99 14.28 2.62
C TYR A 202 -4.57 14.27 3.17
N HIS A 203 -4.22 13.22 3.93
CA HIS A 203 -2.87 13.04 4.49
C HIS A 203 -1.85 12.73 3.40
N TYR A 204 -2.24 12.00 2.36
CA TYR A 204 -1.39 11.71 1.22
C TYR A 204 -1.05 12.97 0.42
N GLU A 205 -2.04 13.82 0.13
CA GLU A 205 -1.84 15.12 -0.55
C GLU A 205 -1.03 16.11 0.30
N SER A 206 -1.16 16.07 1.63
CA SER A 206 -0.33 16.85 2.57
C SER A 206 1.14 16.48 2.44
N LEU A 207 1.44 15.17 2.50
CA LEU A 207 2.79 14.63 2.32
C LEU A 207 3.35 14.91 0.92
N GLY A 208 2.50 14.86 -0.11
CA GLY A 208 2.89 15.11 -1.50
C GLY A 208 3.43 16.52 -1.75
N LYS A 209 3.06 17.49 -0.91
CA LYS A 209 3.59 18.87 -0.95
C LYS A 209 4.98 19.01 -0.32
N GLY A 210 5.62 17.90 0.06
CA GLY A 210 6.92 17.88 0.74
C GLY A 210 6.85 18.27 2.23
N LEU A 211 5.65 18.43 2.78
CA LEU A 211 5.41 18.79 4.18
C LEU A 211 5.17 17.52 4.99
N ILE A 212 6.23 16.97 5.56
CA ILE A 212 6.12 15.81 6.46
C ILE A 212 5.71 16.29 7.86
N ASP A 213 4.39 16.40 8.10
CA ASP A 213 3.84 16.70 9.42
C ASP A 213 3.71 15.42 10.26
N THR A 214 3.94 15.56 11.56
CA THR A 214 3.68 14.53 12.59
C THR A 214 2.25 13.99 12.54
N ARG A 215 1.28 14.82 12.14
CA ARG A 215 -0.14 14.44 12.02
C ARG A 215 -0.34 13.33 11.00
N ASP A 216 0.31 13.42 9.84
CA ASP A 216 0.18 12.45 8.75
C ASP A 216 0.83 11.12 9.12
N ILE A 217 1.96 11.18 9.83
CA ILE A 217 2.66 10.00 10.36
C ILE A 217 1.80 9.28 11.42
N ILE A 218 1.30 10.03 12.42
CA ILE A 218 0.50 9.47 13.50
C ILE A 218 -0.79 8.87 12.96
N TYR A 219 -1.48 9.56 12.05
CA TYR A 219 -2.67 9.04 11.40
C TYR A 219 -2.36 7.73 10.68
N SER A 220 -1.33 7.69 9.84
CA SER A 220 -1.02 6.51 9.03
C SER A 220 -0.64 5.30 9.88
N LEU A 221 0.21 5.49 10.89
CA LEU A 221 0.63 4.43 11.81
C LEU A 221 -0.53 3.97 12.72
N SER A 222 -1.40 4.89 13.15
CA SER A 222 -2.55 4.54 13.98
C SER A 222 -3.58 3.71 13.21
N THR A 223 -3.87 4.07 11.95
CA THR A 223 -4.80 3.34 11.08
C THR A 223 -4.27 1.96 10.75
N ALA A 224 -2.99 1.84 10.36
CA ALA A 224 -2.35 0.55 10.14
C ALA A 224 -2.32 -0.30 11.42
N GLY A 225 -1.95 0.30 12.56
CA GLY A 225 -1.91 -0.36 13.86
C GLY A 225 -3.28 -0.88 14.31
N LEU A 226 -4.34 -0.09 14.12
CA LEU A 226 -5.73 -0.45 14.44
C LEU A 226 -6.19 -1.66 13.63
N LEU A 227 -5.93 -1.69 12.32
CA LEU A 227 -6.28 -2.81 11.44
C LEU A 227 -5.50 -4.10 11.79
N LEU A 228 -4.22 -3.96 12.17
CA LEU A 228 -3.44 -5.10 12.68
C LEU A 228 -3.96 -5.58 14.04
N LEU A 229 -4.45 -4.68 14.89
CA LEU A 229 -5.11 -5.03 16.14
C LEU A 229 -6.40 -5.83 15.88
N PHE A 230 -7.22 -5.41 14.92
CA PHE A 230 -8.41 -6.16 14.50
C PHE A 230 -8.04 -7.54 13.95
N THR A 231 -6.96 -7.63 13.17
CA THR A 231 -6.43 -8.92 12.69
C THR A 231 -6.12 -9.86 13.86
N LYS A 232 -5.45 -9.34 14.91
CA LYS A 232 -5.14 -10.11 16.11
C LYS A 232 -6.41 -10.56 16.84
N VAL A 233 -7.38 -9.67 17.03
CA VAL A 233 -8.65 -9.99 17.72
C VAL A 233 -9.39 -11.12 17.00
N VAL A 234 -9.45 -11.07 15.67
CA VAL A 234 -10.09 -12.12 14.84
C VAL A 234 -9.32 -13.45 14.89
N LEU A 235 -7.99 -13.43 15.06
CA LEU A 235 -7.22 -14.65 15.31
C LEU A 235 -7.52 -15.24 16.69
N GLY A 236 -7.50 -14.40 17.73
CA GLY A 236 -7.68 -14.84 19.12
C GLY A 236 -9.08 -15.34 19.45
N SER A 237 -10.12 -14.83 18.76
CA SER A 237 -11.51 -15.27 18.97
C SER A 237 -11.79 -16.71 18.52
N ARG A 238 -10.83 -17.40 17.90
CA ARG A 238 -10.97 -18.79 17.41
C ARG A 238 -10.52 -19.84 18.41
N LEU A 239 -9.92 -19.42 19.52
CA LEU A 239 -9.48 -20.31 20.61
C LEU A 239 -10.63 -20.65 21.58
N TRP A 240 -11.85 -20.18 21.30
CA TRP A 240 -13.09 -20.37 22.06
C TRP A 240 -14.19 -20.87 21.13
#